data_AF-A0A950W3G8-F1
#
_entry.id   AF-A0A950W3G8-F1
#
_cell.length_a   1.000
_cell.length_b   1.000
_cell.length_c   1.000
_cell.angle_alpha   90.00
_cell.angle_beta   90.00
_cell.angle_gamma   90.00
#
_symmetry.space_group_name_H-M   'P 1'
#
loop_
_entity.id
_entity.type
_entity.pdbx_description
1 polymer ?
#
loop_
_entity_poly.entity_id
_entity_poly.type
_entity_poly.pdbx_seq_one_letter_code
_entity_poly.pdbx_strand_id
1 'polypeptide(L)'
;MADLERVEDNPDTAYEQSDWHIGATGLAYLGIFVFLVIAAFVIIAAFPRTVSDVSRRLTVEPAQPRLQTNPSEDLAQFRVDEDKQLNSYYWVDKQKGIVHIPIEEAMKRVAAEGIDGFPRGQP
;
A
#
# COMPACT_ATOMS: atom_id res chain seq x y z
N MET A 1 34.36 -76.80 -22.56
CA MET A 1 34.39 -75.83 -21.45
C MET A 1 34.23 -74.45 -22.06
N ALA A 2 33.20 -73.67 -21.84
CA ALA A 2 31.97 -73.85 -21.09
C ALA A 2 30.91 -72.96 -21.77
N ASP A 3 29.69 -73.48 -21.80
CA ASP A 3 28.49 -72.87 -22.34
C ASP A 3 27.99 -71.80 -21.33
N LEU A 4 27.81 -70.59 -21.85
CA LEU A 4 26.97 -69.47 -21.43
C LEU A 4 26.30 -69.51 -20.04
N GLU A 5 26.69 -68.57 -19.16
CA GLU A 5 25.79 -68.08 -18.09
C GLU A 5 24.56 -67.43 -18.74
N ARG A 6 23.41 -68.11 -18.65
CA ARG A 6 22.10 -67.52 -18.97
C ARG A 6 21.67 -66.65 -17.78
N VAL A 7 21.95 -65.36 -17.85
CA VAL A 7 21.27 -64.34 -17.05
C VAL A 7 19.82 -64.27 -17.57
N GLU A 8 18.85 -64.68 -16.75
CA GLU A 8 17.43 -64.53 -17.06
C GLU A 8 17.07 -63.05 -17.12
N ASP A 9 16.68 -62.59 -18.32
CA ASP A 9 16.34 -61.20 -18.60
C ASP A 9 14.91 -60.91 -18.08
N ASN A 10 14.79 -59.96 -17.15
CA ASN A 10 13.54 -59.62 -16.46
C ASN A 10 12.64 -58.77 -17.39
N PRO A 11 11.47 -59.27 -17.83
CA PRO A 11 10.66 -58.63 -18.87
C PRO A 11 9.96 -57.33 -18.42
N ASP A 12 9.93 -57.05 -17.12
CA ASP A 12 9.12 -55.96 -16.55
C ASP A 12 9.88 -54.65 -16.30
N THR A 13 11.13 -54.51 -16.77
CA THR A 13 11.85 -53.23 -16.68
C THR A 13 11.70 -52.45 -17.98
N ALA A 14 10.48 -52.02 -18.27
CA ALA A 14 10.20 -51.08 -19.35
C ALA A 14 10.69 -49.68 -18.95
N TYR A 15 11.98 -49.41 -19.14
CA TYR A 15 12.53 -48.06 -19.07
C TYR A 15 12.02 -47.27 -20.28
N GLU A 16 11.34 -46.16 -20.04
CA GLU A 16 11.02 -45.19 -21.09
C GLU A 16 12.32 -44.52 -21.55
N GLN A 17 12.95 -45.08 -22.60
CA GLN A 17 14.12 -44.51 -23.30
C GLN A 17 13.72 -43.33 -24.21
N SER A 18 12.69 -42.57 -23.84
CA SER A 18 12.34 -41.39 -24.61
C SER A 18 13.28 -40.25 -24.22
N ASP A 19 14.47 -40.26 -24.82
CA ASP A 19 15.45 -39.18 -24.72
C ASP A 19 14.79 -37.88 -25.18
N TRP A 20 14.53 -36.99 -24.22
CA TRP A 20 14.08 -35.62 -24.46
C TRP A 20 14.85 -34.98 -25.63
N HIS A 21 14.14 -34.51 -26.64
CA HIS A 21 14.75 -33.93 -27.83
C HIS A 21 15.49 -32.64 -27.46
N ILE A 22 16.82 -32.72 -27.38
CA ILE A 22 17.72 -31.60 -27.00
C ILE A 22 17.42 -30.33 -27.82
N GLY A 23 17.05 -30.48 -29.09
CA GLY A 23 16.65 -29.36 -29.96
C GLY A 23 15.34 -28.68 -29.53
N ALA A 24 14.32 -29.45 -29.14
CA ALA A 24 13.05 -28.91 -28.66
C ALA A 24 13.24 -28.22 -27.32
N THR A 25 14.03 -28.80 -26.42
CA THR A 25 14.36 -28.18 -25.14
C THR A 25 15.17 -26.90 -25.30
N GLY A 26 16.16 -26.89 -26.20
CA GLY A 26 16.95 -25.69 -26.50
C GLY A 26 16.09 -24.55 -27.04
N LEU A 27 15.14 -24.86 -27.93
CA LEU A 27 14.20 -23.87 -28.46
C LEU A 27 13.26 -23.32 -27.38
N ALA A 28 12.81 -24.17 -26.45
CA ALA A 28 11.99 -23.73 -25.32
C ALA A 28 12.75 -22.75 -24.41
N TYR A 29 14.01 -23.06 -24.05
CA TYR A 29 14.86 -22.15 -23.27
C TYR A 29 15.13 -20.84 -23.99
N LEU A 30 15.41 -20.89 -25.30
CA LEU A 30 15.60 -19.69 -26.11
C LEU A 30 14.33 -18.83 -26.15
N GLY A 31 13.16 -19.46 -26.30
CA GLY A 31 11.87 -18.77 -26.29
C GLY A 31 11.58 -18.08 -24.95
N ILE A 32 11.84 -18.76 -23.83
CA ILE A 32 11.71 -18.16 -22.49
C ILE A 32 12.66 -16.97 -22.34
N PHE A 33 13.92 -17.12 -22.76
CA PHE A 33 14.90 -16.04 -22.68
C PHE A 33 14.47 -14.81 -23.49
N VAL A 34 14.04 -15.02 -24.74
CA VAL A 34 13.54 -13.95 -25.61
C VAL A 34 12.30 -13.29 -25.00
N PHE A 35 11.36 -14.08 -24.47
CA PHE A 35 10.17 -13.57 -23.81
C PHE A 35 10.51 -12.68 -22.60
N LEU A 36 11.43 -13.12 -21.73
CA LEU A 36 11.87 -12.33 -20.58
C LEU A 36 12.54 -11.01 -20.98
N VAL A 37 13.37 -11.04 -22.02
CA VAL A 37 14.00 -9.83 -22.56
C VAL A 37 12.94 -8.86 -23.09
N ILE A 38 12.01 -9.33 -23.91
CA ILE A 38 10.92 -8.50 -24.44
C ILE A 38 10.06 -7.94 -23.30
N ALA A 39 9.67 -8.77 -22.34
CA ALA A 39 8.87 -8.34 -21.19
C ALA A 39 9.59 -7.25 -20.38
N ALA A 40 10.91 -7.38 -20.15
CA ALA A 40 11.70 -6.35 -19.50
C ALA A 40 11.70 -5.03 -20.27
N PHE A 41 11.89 -5.07 -21.61
CA PHE A 41 11.82 -3.87 -22.46
C PHE A 41 10.43 -3.23 -22.43
N VAL A 42 9.36 -4.03 -22.50
CA VAL A 42 7.97 -3.54 -22.42
C VAL A 42 7.70 -2.87 -21.08
N ILE A 43 8.15 -3.47 -19.97
CA ILE A 43 7.98 -2.88 -18.63
C ILE A 43 8.73 -1.54 -18.55
N ILE A 44 9.97 -1.45 -19.02
CA ILE A 44 10.75 -0.21 -19.03
C ILE A 44 10.07 0.87 -19.88
N ALA A 45 9.53 0.51 -21.04
CA ALA A 45 8.88 1.45 -21.96
C ALA A 45 7.49 1.89 -21.50
N ALA A 46 6.69 0.99 -20.92
CA ALA A 46 5.33 1.26 -20.45
C ALA A 46 5.32 2.03 -19.12
N PHE A 47 6.35 1.83 -18.29
CA PHE A 47 6.45 2.38 -16.94
C PHE A 47 7.74 3.20 -16.71
N PRO A 48 8.03 4.23 -17.52
CA PRO A 48 9.29 4.96 -17.45
C PRO A 48 9.50 5.75 -16.15
N ARG A 49 8.46 5.91 -15.32
CA ARG A 49 8.49 6.66 -14.05
C ARG A 49 8.30 5.79 -12.81
N THR A 50 8.06 4.48 -12.94
CA THR A 50 7.80 3.59 -11.80
C THR A 50 9.08 3.21 -11.06
N VAL A 51 10.24 3.32 -11.72
CA VAL A 51 11.56 3.05 -11.13
C VAL A 51 12.15 4.24 -10.35
N SER A 52 11.43 5.37 -10.28
CA SER A 52 11.97 6.66 -9.85
C SER A 52 11.73 7.03 -8.38
N ASP A 53 11.34 6.10 -7.50
CA ASP A 53 11.11 6.47 -6.10
C ASP A 53 11.64 5.44 -5.08
N VAL A 54 12.95 5.19 -5.13
CA VAL A 54 13.70 4.67 -3.99
C VAL A 54 14.68 5.73 -3.48
N SER A 55 14.23 6.99 -3.42
CA SER A 55 14.90 8.01 -2.62
C SER A 55 14.16 8.18 -1.30
N ARG A 56 14.32 7.21 -0.39
CA ARG A 56 14.17 7.48 1.06
C ARG A 56 15.30 8.36 1.59
N ARG A 57 15.74 9.35 0.81
CA ARG A 57 16.51 10.47 1.31
C ARG A 57 15.46 11.43 1.84
N LEU A 58 15.36 11.52 3.16
CA LEU A 58 14.79 12.70 3.80
C LEU A 58 15.58 13.89 3.26
N THR A 59 15.07 14.58 2.24
CA THR A 59 15.68 15.80 1.67
C THR A 59 15.74 16.92 2.72
N VAL A 60 15.02 16.76 3.82
CA VAL A 60 15.02 17.64 4.98
C VAL A 60 15.27 16.79 6.21
N GLU A 61 16.43 16.99 6.84
CA GLU A 61 16.65 16.49 8.19
C GLU A 61 15.64 17.21 9.11
N PRO A 62 14.82 16.47 9.88
CA PRO A 62 13.88 17.11 10.81
C PRO A 62 14.70 17.97 11.79
N ALA A 63 14.19 19.16 12.09
CA ALA A 63 14.83 20.02 13.07
C ALA A 63 15.08 19.23 14.37
N GLN A 64 16.23 19.44 14.99
CA GLN A 64 16.56 18.78 16.25
C GLN A 64 15.45 19.03 17.27
N PRO A 65 15.02 18.00 18.02
CA PRO A 65 13.95 18.14 19.01
C PRO A 65 14.35 19.22 20.02
N ARG A 66 13.60 20.32 20.04
CA ARG A 66 13.81 21.40 21.00
C ARG A 66 13.11 21.03 22.30
N LEU A 67 13.80 21.24 23.43
CA LEU A 67 13.18 21.08 24.74
C LEU A 67 12.12 22.18 24.92
N GLN A 68 10.89 21.77 25.24
CA GLN A 68 9.84 22.69 25.65
C GLN A 68 10.20 23.29 27.01
N THR A 69 10.39 24.61 27.06
CA THR A 69 10.91 25.30 28.25
C THR A 69 9.86 25.47 29.35
N ASN A 70 8.60 25.65 28.99
CA ASN A 70 7.50 25.82 29.94
C ASN A 70 6.22 25.08 29.47
N PRO A 71 6.15 23.75 29.65
CA PRO A 71 5.01 22.97 29.19
C PRO A 71 3.69 23.36 29.83
N SER A 72 3.71 23.87 31.07
CA SER A 72 2.50 24.26 31.80
C SER A 72 1.84 25.51 31.22
N GLU A 73 2.64 26.52 30.89
CA GLU A 73 2.15 27.76 30.28
C GLU A 73 1.68 27.51 28.84
N ASP A 74 2.45 26.74 28.06
CA ASP A 74 2.07 26.37 26.70
C ASP A 74 0.72 25.63 26.68
N LEU A 75 0.50 24.70 27.62
CA LEU A 75 -0.77 23.99 27.74
C LEU A 75 -1.92 24.92 28.15
N ALA A 76 -1.67 25.88 29.04
CA ALA A 76 -2.68 26.85 29.44
C ALA A 76 -3.09 27.75 28.26
N GLN A 77 -2.13 28.22 27.49
CA GLN A 77 -2.38 29.02 26.29
C GLN A 77 -3.14 28.22 25.23
N PHE A 78 -2.72 26.98 25.00
CA PHE A 78 -3.41 26.06 24.09
C PHE A 78 -4.89 25.88 24.44
N ARG A 79 -5.19 25.64 25.73
CA ARG A 79 -6.58 25.51 26.20
C ARG A 79 -7.40 26.79 25.98
N VAL A 80 -6.83 27.95 26.23
CA VAL A 80 -7.51 29.24 26.00
C VAL A 80 -7.83 29.42 24.51
N ASP A 81 -6.91 29.04 23.63
CA ASP A 81 -7.11 29.15 22.18
C ASP A 81 -8.14 28.14 21.66
N GLU A 82 -8.18 26.92 22.21
CA GLU A 82 -9.22 25.92 21.93
C GLU A 82 -10.59 26.40 22.42
N ASP A 83 -10.69 26.86 23.67
CA ASP A 83 -11.92 27.37 24.25
C ASP A 83 -12.47 28.53 23.41
N LYS A 84 -11.61 29.43 22.96
CA LYS A 84 -12.01 30.54 22.08
C LYS A 84 -12.56 30.04 20.74
N GLN A 85 -11.94 29.03 20.13
CA GLN A 85 -12.43 28.47 18.88
C GLN A 85 -13.80 27.83 19.07
N LEU A 86 -13.98 27.00 20.11
CA LEU A 86 -15.23 26.31 20.41
C LEU A 86 -16.39 27.25 20.71
N ASN A 87 -16.12 28.39 21.36
CA ASN A 87 -17.15 29.30 21.88
C ASN A 87 -17.39 30.55 21.00
N SER A 88 -16.75 30.66 19.83
CA SER A 88 -16.86 31.87 19.00
C SER A 88 -17.47 31.63 17.62
N TYR A 89 -18.06 32.68 17.07
CA TYR A 89 -18.50 32.70 15.68
C TYR A 89 -17.36 33.16 14.78
N TYR A 90 -17.08 32.41 13.72
CA TYR A 90 -16.14 32.84 12.68
C TYR A 90 -16.46 32.18 11.34
N TRP A 91 -15.92 32.73 10.26
CA TRP A 91 -16.07 32.16 8.93
C TRP A 91 -15.05 31.05 8.69
N VAL A 92 -15.52 29.86 8.31
CA VAL A 92 -14.64 28.76 7.86
C VAL A 92 -14.33 28.94 6.37
N ASP A 93 -15.36 29.17 5.56
CA ASP A 93 -15.24 29.45 4.14
C ASP A 93 -16.30 30.48 3.74
N LYS A 94 -15.88 31.73 3.59
CA LYS A 94 -16.76 32.85 3.21
C LYS A 94 -17.38 32.67 1.82
N GLN A 95 -16.66 32.02 0.91
CA GLN A 95 -17.09 31.88 -0.50
C GLN A 95 -18.20 30.84 -0.61
N LYS A 96 -18.12 29.78 0.19
CA LYS A 96 -19.13 28.72 0.27
C LYS A 96 -20.24 28.97 1.29
N GLY A 97 -20.18 30.08 2.03
CA GLY A 97 -21.16 30.40 3.07
C GLY A 97 -21.05 29.52 4.32
N ILE A 98 -19.89 28.92 4.58
CA ILE A 98 -19.68 28.01 5.72
C ILE A 98 -19.17 28.80 6.93
N VAL A 99 -19.97 28.80 7.99
CA VAL A 99 -19.69 29.51 9.26
C VAL A 99 -19.52 28.51 10.40
N HIS A 100 -18.59 28.80 11.30
CA HIS A 100 -18.48 28.13 12.59
C HIS A 100 -19.47 28.78 13.56
N ILE A 101 -20.25 27.93 14.25
CA ILE A 101 -21.14 28.33 15.35
C ILE A 101 -20.58 27.77 16.66
N PRO A 102 -20.77 28.44 17.81
CA PRO A 102 -20.39 27.91 19.11
C PRO A 102 -20.92 26.51 19.33
N ILE A 103 -20.11 25.65 19.94
CA ILE A 103 -20.42 24.23 20.09
C ILE A 103 -21.70 24.00 20.89
N GLU A 104 -22.00 24.85 21.89
CA GLU A 104 -23.23 24.81 22.66
C GLU A 104 -24.46 25.01 21.78
N GLU A 105 -24.39 25.95 20.83
CA GLU A 105 -25.49 26.22 19.88
C GLU A 105 -25.62 25.11 18.84
N ALA A 106 -24.49 24.55 18.38
CA ALA A 106 -24.51 23.37 17.51
C ALA A 106 -25.19 22.18 18.20
N MET A 107 -24.81 21.88 19.44
CA MET A 107 -25.42 20.80 20.23
C MET A 107 -26.92 21.03 20.43
N LYS A 108 -27.35 22.25 20.75
CA LYS A 108 -28.78 22.58 20.90
C LYS A 108 -29.56 22.34 19.61
N ARG A 109 -29.04 22.79 18.47
CA ARG A 109 -29.68 22.60 17.16
C ARG A 109 -29.78 21.14 16.80
N VAL A 110 -28.68 20.39 16.95
CA VAL A 110 -28.65 18.95 16.71
C VAL A 110 -29.62 18.20 17.62
N ALA A 111 -29.71 18.57 18.90
CA ALA A 111 -30.65 17.95 19.83
C ALA A 111 -32.12 18.25 19.49
N ALA A 112 -32.40 19.43 18.93
CA ALA A 112 -33.75 19.85 18.57
C ALA A 112 -34.21 19.29 17.21
N GLU A 113 -33.34 19.32 16.21
CA GLU A 113 -33.66 19.02 14.81
C GLU A 113 -33.24 17.58 14.42
N GLY A 114 -32.33 16.97 15.18
CA GLY A 114 -31.66 15.73 14.78
C GLY A 114 -30.60 15.97 13.70
N ILE A 115 -30.04 14.89 13.17
CA ILE A 115 -29.12 14.93 12.03
C ILE A 115 -29.76 14.12 10.91
N ASP A 116 -29.94 14.74 9.75
CA ASP A 116 -30.48 14.07 8.57
C ASP A 116 -29.59 12.88 8.17
N GLY A 117 -30.21 11.70 8.02
CA GLY A 117 -29.50 10.46 7.69
C GLY A 117 -28.81 9.77 8.87
N PHE A 118 -28.91 10.30 10.09
CA PHE A 118 -28.40 9.59 11.27
C PHE A 118 -29.29 8.37 11.58
N PRO A 119 -28.71 7.16 11.77
CA PRO A 119 -29.49 5.97 12.08
C PRO A 119 -30.26 6.17 13.39
N ARG A 120 -31.58 6.26 13.32
CA ARG A 120 -32.42 6.21 14.52
C ARG A 120 -32.36 4.78 15.02
N GLY A 121 -31.72 4.58 16.18
CA GLY A 121 -31.64 3.27 16.84
C GLY A 121 -33.04 2.65 16.88
N GLN A 122 -33.21 1.54 16.18
CA GLN A 122 -34.43 0.76 16.23
C GLN A 122 -34.44 0.07 17.60
N PRO A 123 -35.54 0.17 18.38
CA PRO A 123 -35.61 -0.39 19.74
C PRO A 123 -35.45 -1.92 19.74
#